data_AF-A0AAD3AAU2-F1
#
_entry.id   AF-A0AAD3AAU2-F1
#
_cell.length_a   1.000
_cell.length_b   1.000
_cell.length_c   1.000
_cell.angle_alpha   90.00
_cell.angle_beta   90.00
_cell.angle_gamma   90.00
#
_symmetry.space_group_name_H-M   'P 1'
#
loop_
_entity.id
_entity.type
_entity.pdbx_description
1 polymer ?
#
loop_
_entity_poly.entity_id
_entity_poly.type
_entity_poly.pdbx_seq_one_letter_code
_entity_poly.pdbx_strand_id
1 'polypeptide(L)' 'MICIDDGSTDNSWKILQLYAAADRRIEILHLSQNYGAAHARNEGIKLINAHYTTFLDCDDTFAPDALEEALQVF' A
#
# COMPACT_ATOMS: atom_id res chain seq x y z
N MET A 1 -4.59 -3.95 -3.68
CA MET A 1 -3.67 -3.42 -2.63
C MET A 1 -2.62 -2.61 -3.35
N ILE A 2 -2.38 -1.38 -2.91
CA ILE A 2 -1.37 -0.52 -3.52
C ILE A 2 -0.22 -0.39 -2.51
N CYS A 3 0.97 -0.85 -2.88
CA CYS A 3 2.17 -0.73 -2.06
C CYS A 3 3.07 0.37 -2.64
N ILE A 4 3.42 1.36 -1.82
CA ILE A 4 4.28 2.47 -2.22
C ILE A 4 5.65 2.28 -1.57
N ASP A 5 6.69 2.13 -2.40
CA ASP A 5 8.07 2.14 -1.94
C ASP A 5 8.59 3.59 -1.95
N ASP A 6 8.78 4.16 -0.77
CA ASP A 6 9.23 5.54 -0.57
C ASP A 6 10.76 5.64 -0.59
N GLY A 7 11.37 5.17 -1.69
CA GLY A 7 12.81 5.23 -1.91
C GLY A 7 13.63 4.36 -0.94
N SER A 8 13.23 3.10 -0.73
CA SER A 8 13.99 2.17 0.11
C SER A 8 15.38 1.90 -0.47
N THR A 9 16.37 1.72 0.40
CA THR A 9 17.77 1.46 0.00
C THR A 9 18.17 -0.02 0.09
N ASP A 10 17.25 -0.87 0.54
CA ASP A 10 17.42 -2.31 0.65
C ASP A 10 16.68 -3.05 -0.49
N ASN A 11 16.37 -4.33 -0.28
CA ASN A 11 15.71 -5.15 -1.29
C ASN A 11 14.18 -4.97 -1.34
N SER A 12 13.59 -4.03 -0.60
CA SER A 12 12.12 -3.88 -0.49
C SER A 12 11.46 -3.71 -1.85
N TRP A 13 11.98 -2.82 -2.70
CA TRP A 13 11.44 -2.63 -4.06
C TRP A 13 11.46 -3.92 -4.88
N LYS A 14 12.57 -4.67 -4.83
CA LYS A 14 12.69 -5.94 -5.56
C LYS A 14 11.70 -6.99 -5.05
N ILE A 15 11.46 -7.03 -3.74
CA ILE A 15 10.48 -7.93 -3.14
C ILE A 15 9.07 -7.56 -3.60
N LEU A 16 8.71 -6.27 -3.58
CA LEU A 16 7.42 -5.79 -4.07
C LEU A 16 7.18 -6.16 -5.54
N GLN A 17 8.20 -6.05 -6.39
CA GLN A 17 8.12 -6.48 -7.79
C GLN A 17 7.80 -7.98 -7.93
N LEU A 18 8.37 -8.84 -7.09
CA LEU A 18 8.09 -10.28 -7.11
C LEU A 18 6.62 -10.57 -6.74
N TYR A 19 6.11 -9.90 -5.71
CA TYR A 19 4.71 -10.05 -5.29
C TYR A 19 3.73 -9.52 -6.33
N ALA A 20 3.99 -8.34 -6.92
CA ALA A 20 3.15 -7.77 -7.98
C ALA A 20 3.14 -8.64 -9.24
N ALA A 21 4.27 -9.29 -9.58
CA ALA A 21 4.33 -10.24 -10.69
C ALA A 21 3.53 -11.52 -10.42
N ALA A 22 3.45 -11.95 -9.16
CA ALA A 22 2.75 -13.17 -8.76
C ALA A 22 1.24 -12.96 -8.51
N ASP A 23 0.83 -11.79 -8.05
CA ASP A 23 -0.57 -11.46 -7.73
C ASP A 23 -1.00 -10.13 -8.35
N ARG A 24 -1.88 -10.21 -9.37
CA ARG A 24 -2.43 -9.06 -10.09
C ARG A 24 -3.24 -8.09 -9.23
N ARG A 25 -3.59 -8.46 -7.99
CA ARG A 25 -4.29 -7.59 -7.04
C ARG A 25 -3.33 -6.62 -6.34
N ILE A 26 -2.03 -6.81 -6.51
CA ILE A 26 -0.98 -5.97 -5.93
C ILE A 26 -0.48 -5.01 -7.01
N GLU A 27 -0.71 -3.73 -6.78
CA GLU A 27 -0.18 -2.64 -7.58
C GLU A 27 0.95 -1.97 -6.79
N ILE A 28 2.01 -1.54 -7.47
CA ILE A 28 3.20 -0.99 -6.83
C ILE A 28 3.59 0.35 -7.45
N LEU A 29 4.07 1.27 -6.62
CA LEU A 29 4.66 2.54 -7.04
C LEU A 29 6.01 2.72 -6.34
N HIS A 30 7.02 3.11 -7.10
CA HIS A 30 8.34 3.44 -6.56
C HIS A 30 8.57 4.95 -6.65
N LEU A 31 8.90 5.58 -5.53
CA LEU A 31 9.30 6.98 -5.48
C LEU A 31 10.82 7.09 -5.59
N SER A 32 11.29 8.15 -6.25
CA SER A 32 12.71 8.32 -6.59
C SER A 32 13.63 8.52 -5.38
N GLN A 33 13.07 8.87 -4.23
CA GLN A 33 13.77 9.06 -2.96
C GLN A 33 12.74 9.00 -1.82
N ASN A 34 13.21 9.02 -0.58
CA ASN A 34 12.36 9.08 0.60
C ASN A 34 11.77 10.49 0.79
N TYR A 35 10.45 10.60 0.63
CA TYR A 35 9.68 11.84 0.85
C TYR A 35 8.88 11.82 2.17
N GLY A 36 8.84 10.68 2.84
CA GLY A 36 8.08 10.43 4.05
C GLY A 36 6.69 9.84 3.76
N ALA A 37 6.16 9.11 4.75
CA ALA A 37 4.92 8.34 4.64
C ALA A 37 3.71 9.16 4.18
N ALA A 38 3.58 10.42 4.61
CA ALA A 38 2.46 11.27 4.20
C ALA A 38 2.47 11.55 2.69
N HIS A 39 3.65 11.81 2.12
CA HIS A 39 3.80 12.02 0.68
C HIS A 39 3.50 10.72 -0.08
N ALA A 40 4.08 9.60 0.36
CA ALA A 40 3.84 8.29 -0.24
C ALA A 40 2.35 7.91 -0.26
N ARG A 41 1.63 8.12 0.85
CA ARG A 41 0.17 7.90 0.92
C ARG A 41 -0.59 8.78 -0.06
N ASN A 42 -0.24 10.06 -0.18
CA ASN A 42 -0.88 10.97 -1.13
C ASN A 42 -0.64 10.56 -2.59
N GLU A 43 0.56 10.09 -2.95
CA GLU A 43 0.79 9.53 -4.28
C GLU A 43 -0.04 8.27 -4.53
N GLY A 44 -0.15 7.40 -3.52
CA GLY A 44 -1.03 6.22 -3.58
C GLY A 44 -2.50 6.57 -3.79
N ILE A 45 -3.03 7.59 -3.10
CA ILE A 45 -4.43 8.04 -3.23
C ILE A 45 -4.78 8.40 -4.67
N LYS A 46 -3.86 9.01 -5.42
CA LYS A 46 -4.09 9.40 -6.83
C LYS A 46 -4.34 8.21 -7.76
N LEU A 47 -3.94 7.01 -7.37
CA LEU A 47 -4.10 5.78 -8.14
C LEU A 47 -5.42 5.05 -7.83
N ILE A 48 -6.13 5.46 -6.76
CA ILE A 48 -7.30 4.74 -6.27
C ILE A 48 -8.50 4.95 -7.18
N ASN A 49 -9.14 3.84 -7.54
CA ASN A 49 -10.45 3.81 -8.19
C ASN A 49 -11.40 2.91 -7.39
N ALA A 50 -11.73 3.31 -6.16
CA ALA A 50 -12.57 2.57 -5.23
C ALA A 50 -13.44 3.51 -4.38
N HIS A 51 -14.54 2.99 -3.85
CA HIS A 51 -15.45 3.74 -2.98
C HIS A 51 -14.89 3.99 -1.57
N TYR A 52 -14.09 3.05 -1.07
CA TYR A 52 -13.47 3.11 0.25
C TYR A 52 -11.98 2.83 0.12
N THR A 53 -11.18 3.46 0.98
CA THR A 53 -9.76 3.19 1.14
C THR A 53 -9.38 3.23 2.61
N THR A 54 -8.33 2.50 2.95
CA THR A 54 -7.69 2.55 4.26
C THR A 54 -6.18 2.45 4.07
N PHE A 55 -5.42 2.84 5.09
CA PHE A 55 -3.97 2.69 5.13
C PHE A 55 -3.61 1.60 6.13
N LEU A 56 -2.55 0.85 5.83
CA LEU A 56 -1.93 -0.12 6.73
C LEU A 56 -0.42 0.12 6.68
N ASP A 57 0.20 0.26 7.84
CA ASP A 57 1.65 0.42 7.93
C ASP A 57 2.35 -0.93 7.66
N CYS A 58 3.58 -0.91 7.16
CA CYS A 58 4.24 -2.11 6.62
C CYS A 58 4.67 -3.12 7.71
N ASP A 59 4.66 -2.69 8.97
CA ASP A 59 4.91 -3.50 10.16
C ASP A 59 3.63 -3.91 10.91
N ASP A 60 2.46 -3.56 10.36
CA ASP A 60 1.16 -3.89 10.94
C ASP A 60 0.41 -4.98 10.17
N THR A 61 -0.58 -5.57 10.84
CA THR A 61 -1.53 -6.52 10.25
C THR A 61 -2.95 -6.26 10.75
N PHE A 62 -3.95 -6.45 9.90
CA PHE A 62 -5.35 -6.46 10.32
C PHE A 62 -5.73 -7.78 11.00
N ALA A 63 -6.63 -7.71 11.97
CA ALA A 63 -7.41 -8.88 12.38
C ALA A 63 -8.25 -9.39 11.19
N PRO A 64 -8.60 -10.69 11.14
CA PRO A 64 -9.29 -11.27 9.99
C PRO A 64 -10.59 -10.57 9.57
N ASP A 65 -11.29 -9.96 10.53
CA ASP A 65 -12.59 -9.30 10.40
C ASP A 65 -12.53 -7.77 10.46
N ALA A 66 -11.34 -7.18 10.64
CA ALA A 66 -11.20 -5.74 10.91
C ALA A 66 -11.84 -4.84 9.84
N LEU A 67 -11.72 -5.20 8.56
CA LEU A 67 -12.32 -4.43 7.45
C LEU A 67 -13.83 -4.64 7.36
N GLU A 68 -14.33 -5.83 7.70
CA GLU A 68 -15.77 -6.11 7.71
C GLU A 68 -16.45 -5.31 8.83
N GLU A 69 -15.86 -5.30 10.03
CA GLU A 69 -16.35 -4.51 11.15
C GLU A 69 -16.31 -3.01 10.86
N ALA A 70 -15.22 -2.52 10.25
CA ALA A 70 -15.09 -1.12 9.88
C ALA A 70 -16.19 -0.66 8.91
N LEU A 71 -16.67 -1.54 8.00
CA LEU A 71 -17.74 -1.19 7.07
C LEU A 71 -19.14 -1.11 7.72
N GLN A 72 -19.35 -1.72 8.89
CA GLN A 72 -20.67 -1.70 9.55
C GLN A 72 -21.06 -0.32 10.12
N VAL A 73 -20.10 0.61 10.21
CA VAL A 73 -20.31 1.96 10.77
C VAL A 73 -20.37 3.07 9.71
N PHE A 74 -20.39 2.70 8.43
CA PHE A 74 -20.56 3.61 7.28
C PHE A 74 -21.84 3.29 6.50
#